data_AF-A0A182EUL3-F1
#
_entry.id   AF-A0A182EUL3-F1
#
_cell.length_a   1.000
_cell.length_b   1.000
_cell.length_c   1.000
_cell.angle_alpha   90.00
_cell.angle_beta   90.00
_cell.angle_gamma   90.00
#
_symmetry.space_group_name_H-M   'P 1'
#
loop_
_entity.id
_entity.type
_entity.pdbx_description
1 polymer ?
#
loop_
_entity_poly.entity_id
_entity_poly.type
_entity_poly.pdbx_seq_one_letter_code
_entity_poly.pdbx_strand_id
1 'polypeptide(L)'
;MSGNSNYYSEETRIIAPAARTKVGTAAPKLYTKELRDLDDADLEGLLSKLSPEELEDLNNDFDPDNSLLPPSQRCPNQTSKQPTGPYQRDKLLVFLEESAKQEADWEEWVPFSPGIKRG
;
A
#
# COMPACT_ATOMS: atom_id res chain seq x y z
N MET A 1 -25.46 18.64 33.43
CA MET A 1 -24.11 18.84 32.85
C MET A 1 -23.91 17.68 31.89
N SER A 2 -24.53 17.70 30.71
CA SER A 2 -24.01 18.23 29.43
C SER A 2 -22.65 17.64 29.05
N GLY A 3 -22.63 16.88 27.95
CA GLY A 3 -21.40 16.36 27.35
C GLY A 3 -21.59 15.18 26.38
N ASN A 4 -22.54 15.28 25.43
CA ASN A 4 -22.49 14.45 24.22
C ASN A 4 -21.31 14.95 23.37
N SER A 5 -20.23 14.18 23.28
CA SER A 5 -19.15 14.46 22.32
C SER A 5 -19.37 13.60 21.08
N ASN A 6 -20.12 14.12 20.12
CA ASN A 6 -20.21 13.55 18.78
C ASN A 6 -18.87 13.75 18.07
N TYR A 7 -18.07 12.69 17.96
CA TYR A 7 -16.74 12.67 17.35
C TYR A 7 -16.73 12.87 15.81
N TYR A 8 -17.88 13.19 15.19
CA TYR A 8 -18.09 13.15 13.74
C TYR A 8 -18.73 14.42 13.12
N SER A 9 -18.72 15.59 13.76
CA SER A 9 -19.49 16.75 13.28
C SER A 9 -18.77 17.76 12.36
N GLU A 10 -17.60 17.47 11.80
CA GLU A 10 -16.90 18.43 10.94
C GLU A 10 -16.71 17.90 9.51
N GLU A 11 -17.81 17.81 8.75
CA GLU A 11 -17.74 17.89 7.29
C GLU A 11 -17.53 19.37 6.90
N THR A 12 -16.28 19.81 6.81
CA THR A 12 -15.95 21.03 6.05
C THR A 12 -15.50 20.63 4.66
N ARG A 13 -16.39 20.89 3.68
CA ARG A 13 -16.14 20.70 2.25
C ARG A 13 -14.86 21.44 1.83
N ILE A 14 -13.77 20.73 1.61
CA ILE A 14 -12.57 21.30 0.98
C ILE A 14 -12.77 21.24 -0.54
N ILE A 15 -13.18 22.35 -1.12
CA ILE A 15 -13.08 22.57 -2.57
C ILE A 15 -11.67 23.10 -2.83
N ALA A 16 -10.76 22.24 -3.32
CA ALA A 16 -9.43 22.67 -3.73
C ALA A 16 -9.47 23.28 -5.14
N PRO A 17 -8.90 24.49 -5.38
CA PRO A 17 -8.79 25.05 -6.72
C PRO A 17 -7.73 24.31 -7.53
N ALA A 18 -8.02 24.07 -8.81
CA ALA A 18 -7.15 23.37 -9.74
C ALA A 18 -5.80 24.11 -9.94
N ALA A 19 -4.72 23.57 -9.37
CA ALA A 19 -3.36 24.00 -9.66
C ALA A 19 -2.81 23.21 -10.86
N ARG A 20 -2.46 23.94 -11.92
CA ARG A 20 -1.86 23.41 -13.15
C ARG A 20 -0.35 23.26 -12.95
N THR A 21 0.14 22.04 -12.77
CA THR A 21 1.58 21.75 -12.71
C THR A 21 2.04 21.12 -14.02
N LYS A 22 3.08 21.70 -14.63
CA LYS A 22 3.70 21.23 -15.88
C LYS A 22 5.08 20.62 -15.58
N VAL A 23 5.30 19.43 -16.16
CA VAL A 23 6.55 18.79 -16.64
C VAL A 23 7.45 18.04 -15.64
N GLY A 24 7.79 16.79 -16.00
CA GLY A 24 8.94 16.03 -15.49
C GLY A 24 8.97 14.53 -15.91
N THR A 25 9.72 14.23 -16.99
CA THR A 25 10.42 12.95 -17.31
C THR A 25 9.68 11.60 -17.39
N ALA A 26 9.25 11.30 -18.62
CA ALA A 26 9.28 10.03 -19.39
C ALA A 26 9.42 8.66 -18.68
N ALA A 27 8.28 8.07 -18.31
CA ALA A 27 7.95 6.69 -18.69
C ALA A 27 7.17 6.76 -20.03
N PRO A 28 7.12 5.71 -20.88
CA PRO A 28 6.33 5.75 -22.10
C PRO A 28 4.86 5.87 -21.71
N LYS A 29 4.36 7.10 -21.77
CA LYS A 29 2.99 7.43 -21.46
C LYS A 29 2.11 6.96 -22.62
N LEU A 30 1.64 5.71 -22.56
CA LEU A 30 0.49 5.17 -23.30
C LEU A 30 -0.81 5.85 -22.82
N TYR A 31 -0.88 7.19 -22.85
CA TYR A 31 -2.03 7.89 -22.31
C TYR A 31 -3.05 8.18 -23.41
N THR A 32 -4.10 7.34 -23.39
CA THR A 32 -5.51 7.76 -23.50
C THR A 32 -6.09 7.98 -24.90
N LYS A 33 -5.30 8.25 -25.95
CA LYS A 33 -5.88 8.44 -27.29
C LYS A 33 -6.10 7.13 -28.05
N GLU A 34 -5.18 6.17 -27.92
CA GLU A 34 -5.24 4.87 -28.64
C GLU A 34 -6.02 3.81 -27.86
N LEU A 35 -6.20 3.97 -26.54
CA LEU A 35 -6.97 3.04 -25.70
C LEU A 35 -8.49 3.11 -25.95
N ARG A 36 -9.00 4.24 -26.47
CA ARG A 36 -10.45 4.39 -26.77
C ARG A 36 -10.86 3.65 -28.04
N ASP A 37 -9.87 3.34 -28.89
CA ASP A 37 -10.07 2.65 -30.16
C ASP A 37 -9.85 1.13 -30.01
N LEU A 38 -9.38 0.68 -28.84
CA LEU A 38 -9.39 -0.74 -28.48
C LEU A 38 -10.84 -1.12 -28.18
N ASP A 39 -11.37 -2.05 -28.96
CA ASP A 39 -12.66 -2.63 -28.67
C ASP A 39 -12.57 -3.53 -27.42
N ASP A 40 -13.73 -3.85 -26.84
CA ASP A 40 -13.79 -4.68 -25.63
C ASP A 40 -13.15 -6.08 -25.86
N ALA A 41 -13.09 -6.55 -27.11
CA ALA A 41 -12.51 -7.86 -27.46
C ALA A 41 -10.97 -7.84 -27.41
N ASP A 42 -10.35 -6.77 -27.88
CA ASP A 42 -8.91 -6.56 -27.80
C ASP A 42 -8.44 -6.38 -26.35
N LEU A 43 -9.29 -5.76 -25.51
CA LEU A 43 -9.01 -5.56 -24.09
C LEU A 43 -9.06 -6.90 -23.30
N GLU A 44 -10.08 -7.73 -23.53
CA GLU A 44 -10.16 -9.08 -22.96
C GLU A 44 -8.99 -9.97 -23.43
N GLY A 45 -8.61 -9.84 -24.71
CA GLY A 45 -7.46 -10.53 -25.29
C GLY A 45 -6.12 -10.10 -24.70
N LEU A 46 -6.02 -8.87 -24.18
CA LEU A 46 -4.84 -8.39 -23.46
C LEU A 46 -4.83 -8.90 -22.01
N LEU A 47 -5.95 -8.81 -21.31
CA LEU A 47 -6.08 -9.25 -19.92
C LEU A 47 -5.88 -10.76 -19.76
N SER A 48 -6.36 -11.56 -20.71
CA SER A 48 -6.19 -13.03 -20.70
C SER A 48 -4.74 -13.52 -20.82
N LYS A 49 -3.80 -12.66 -21.22
CA LYS A 49 -2.36 -12.98 -21.29
C LYS A 49 -1.64 -12.79 -19.96
N LEU A 50 -2.23 -12.07 -19.02
CA LEU A 50 -1.67 -11.90 -17.68
C LEU A 50 -1.97 -13.13 -16.84
N SER A 51 -1.00 -13.50 -16.01
CA SER A 51 -1.21 -14.50 -14.96
C SER A 51 -2.17 -13.97 -13.89
N PRO A 52 -2.82 -14.85 -13.10
CA PRO A 52 -3.69 -14.41 -12.01
C PRO A 52 -2.99 -13.53 -10.97
N GLU A 53 -1.70 -13.75 -10.73
CA GLU A 53 -0.87 -12.94 -9.82
C GLU A 53 -0.67 -11.53 -10.39
N GLU A 54 -0.30 -11.41 -11.67
CA GLU A 54 -0.10 -10.11 -12.32
C GLU A 54 -1.41 -9.32 -12.44
N LEU A 55 -2.56 -10.00 -12.60
CA LEU A 55 -3.88 -9.36 -12.57
C LEU A 55 -4.21 -8.81 -11.18
N GLU A 56 -3.83 -9.51 -10.13
CA GLU A 56 -4.02 -9.07 -8.74
C GLU A 56 -3.13 -7.86 -8.43
N ASP A 57 -1.86 -7.89 -8.83
CA ASP A 57 -0.95 -6.76 -8.71
C ASP A 57 -1.46 -5.52 -9.47
N LEU A 58 -1.92 -5.71 -10.72
CA LEU A 58 -2.51 -4.64 -11.51
C LEU A 58 -3.75 -4.02 -10.83
N ASN A 59 -4.55 -4.83 -10.13
CA ASN A 59 -5.68 -4.35 -9.36
C ASN A 59 -5.26 -3.67 -8.04
N ASN A 60 -4.07 -3.98 -7.51
CA ASN A 60 -3.52 -3.37 -6.30
C ASN A 60 -2.78 -2.04 -6.55
N ASP A 61 -2.41 -1.74 -7.80
CA ASP A 61 -1.72 -0.51 -8.22
C ASP A 61 -2.62 0.74 -8.26
N PHE A 62 -3.89 0.64 -7.85
CA PHE A 62 -4.76 1.81 -7.72
C PHE A 62 -4.37 2.66 -6.50
N ASP A 63 -4.15 3.96 -6.74
CA ASP A 63 -3.88 4.92 -5.68
C ASP A 63 -5.03 4.93 -4.64
N PRO A 64 -4.75 4.82 -3.33
CA PRO A 64 -5.77 4.95 -2.28
C PRO A 64 -6.56 6.27 -2.35
N ASP A 65 -6.04 7.29 -3.03
CA ASP A 65 -6.71 8.57 -3.27
C ASP A 65 -7.50 8.63 -4.60
N ASN A 66 -7.60 7.52 -5.35
CA ASN A 66 -8.34 7.47 -6.62
C ASN A 66 -9.82 7.81 -6.42
N SER A 67 -10.20 9.01 -6.86
CA SER A 67 -11.57 9.55 -6.71
C SER A 67 -12.62 8.84 -7.57
N LEU A 68 -12.20 8.07 -8.58
CA LEU A 68 -13.09 7.30 -9.44
C LEU A 68 -13.60 6.01 -8.77
N LEU A 69 -12.94 5.56 -7.69
CA LEU A 69 -13.35 4.39 -6.93
C LEU A 69 -14.11 4.81 -5.64
N PRO A 70 -15.18 4.08 -5.27
CA PRO A 70 -15.84 4.30 -3.99
C PRO A 70 -14.88 4.02 -2.83
N PRO A 71 -14.99 4.72 -1.68
CA PRO A 71 -14.04 4.59 -0.57
C PRO A 71 -13.79 3.15 -0.11
N SER A 72 -14.81 2.29 -0.16
CA SER A 72 -14.71 0.87 0.21
C SER A 72 -13.84 0.02 -0.71
N GLN A 73 -13.51 0.51 -1.91
CA GLN A 73 -12.73 -0.21 -2.93
C GLN A 73 -11.34 0.37 -3.15
N ARG A 74 -10.97 1.45 -2.44
CA ARG A 74 -9.65 2.09 -2.58
C ARG A 74 -8.55 1.33 -1.86
N CYS A 75 -8.88 0.67 -0.75
CA CYS A 75 -7.95 -0.08 0.06
C CYS A 75 -8.50 -1.50 0.30
N PRO A 76 -8.10 -2.50 -0.51
CA PRO A 76 -8.48 -3.88 -0.27
C PRO A 76 -7.83 -4.43 1.01
N ASN A 77 -8.36 -5.54 1.53
CA ASN A 77 -7.80 -6.19 2.71
C ASN A 77 -6.42 -6.78 2.37
N GLN A 78 -5.37 -6.25 3.01
CA GLN A 78 -3.97 -6.65 2.80
C GLN A 78 -3.58 -7.94 3.53
N THR A 79 -4.54 -8.67 4.13
CA THR A 79 -4.25 -9.93 4.79
C THR A 79 -5.32 -10.99 4.57
N SER A 80 -4.85 -12.20 4.25
CA SER A 80 -5.65 -13.42 4.26
C SER A 80 -5.75 -14.06 5.65
N LYS A 81 -5.07 -13.50 6.67
CA LYS A 81 -5.08 -14.02 8.04
C LYS A 81 -6.44 -13.77 8.68
N GLN A 82 -6.96 -14.79 9.35
CA GLN A 82 -8.18 -14.66 10.15
C GLN A 82 -7.91 -13.72 11.35
N PRO A 83 -8.93 -12.95 11.79
CA PRO A 83 -8.79 -12.10 12.97
C PRO A 83 -8.42 -12.95 14.19
N THR A 84 -7.43 -12.50 14.95
CA THR A 84 -6.87 -13.24 16.10
C THR A 84 -7.67 -13.10 17.39
N GLY A 85 -8.84 -12.45 17.33
CA GLY A 85 -9.69 -12.15 18.49
C GLY A 85 -9.24 -10.90 19.25
N PRO A 86 -9.66 -10.72 20.52
CA PRO A 86 -9.22 -9.58 21.33
C PRO A 86 -7.72 -9.64 21.60
N TYR A 87 -7.10 -8.47 21.77
CA TYR A 87 -5.68 -8.33 22.05
C TYR A 87 -5.27 -9.08 23.33
N GLN A 88 -4.24 -9.92 23.24
CA GLN A 88 -3.72 -10.73 24.34
C GLN A 88 -2.24 -10.39 24.58
N ARG A 89 -1.99 -9.46 25.51
CA ARG A 89 -0.65 -8.95 25.83
C ARG A 89 0.33 -10.05 26.21
N ASP A 90 -0.06 -10.97 27.09
CA ASP A 90 0.86 -11.97 27.63
C ASP A 90 1.36 -12.93 26.53
N LYS A 91 0.50 -13.31 25.60
CA LYS A 91 0.89 -14.11 24.43
C LYS A 91 1.88 -13.38 23.53
N LEU A 92 1.68 -12.08 23.33
CA LEU A 92 2.61 -11.26 22.56
C LEU A 92 3.98 -11.19 23.24
N LEU A 93 4.02 -11.02 24.56
CA LEU A 93 5.29 -10.96 25.30
C LEU A 93 6.07 -12.28 25.23
N VAL A 94 5.38 -13.41 25.42
CA VAL A 94 6.00 -14.74 25.29
C VAL A 94 6.54 -14.94 23.87
N PHE A 95 5.74 -14.61 22.84
CA PHE A 95 6.18 -14.71 21.45
C PHE A 95 7.42 -13.85 21.15
N LEU A 96 7.46 -12.62 21.65
CA LEU A 96 8.61 -11.73 21.47
C LEU A 96 9.86 -12.27 22.18
N GLU A 97 9.71 -12.80 23.40
CA GLU A 97 10.82 -13.39 24.15
C GLU A 97 11.38 -14.64 23.44
N GLU A 98 10.51 -15.52 22.96
CA GLU A 98 10.91 -16.71 22.21
C GLU A 98 11.59 -16.35 20.88
N SER A 99 11.02 -15.40 20.14
CA SER A 99 11.59 -14.92 18.88
C SER A 99 12.97 -14.30 19.08
N ALA A 100 13.11 -13.45 20.09
CA ALA A 100 14.39 -12.81 20.43
C ALA A 100 15.46 -13.81 20.88
N LYS A 101 15.08 -14.92 21.52
CA LYS A 101 16.01 -16.00 21.90
C LYS A 101 16.45 -16.86 20.71
N GLN A 102 15.62 -16.97 19.67
CA GLN A 102 15.88 -17.78 18.48
C GLN A 102 16.61 -17.01 17.38
N GLU A 103 16.48 -15.69 17.36
CA GLU A 103 17.16 -14.83 16.39
C GLU A 103 18.68 -14.95 16.57
N ALA A 104 19.35 -15.41 15.52
CA ALA A 104 20.80 -15.55 15.51
C ALA A 104 21.48 -14.21 15.24
N ASP A 105 22.68 -14.02 15.77
CA ASP A 105 23.49 -12.87 15.43
C ASP A 105 23.77 -12.84 13.93
N TRP A 106 23.64 -11.65 13.35
CA TRP A 106 24.08 -11.35 11.99
C TRP A 106 25.57 -11.65 11.79
N GLU A 107 25.92 -12.20 10.62
CA GLU A 107 27.31 -12.49 10.28
C GLU A 107 28.07 -11.19 9.96
N GLU A 108 29.02 -10.82 10.82
CA GLU A 108 29.92 -9.70 10.58
C GLU A 108 31.00 -10.08 9.55
N TRP A 109 30.76 -9.74 8.28
CA TRP A 109 31.74 -9.95 7.20
C TRP A 109 33.09 -9.25 7.44
N VAL A 110 33.10 -8.16 8.20
CA VAL A 110 34.34 -7.53 8.65
C VAL A 110 34.19 -7.04 10.09
N PRO A 111 34.92 -7.63 11.06
CA PRO A 111 34.79 -7.25 12.45
C PRO A 111 35.24 -5.80 12.67
N PHE A 112 34.56 -5.12 13.60
CA PHE A 112 34.96 -3.79 14.03
C PHE A 112 36.38 -3.81 14.62
N SER A 113 37.23 -2.92 14.11
CA SER A 113 38.60 -2.74 14.59
C SER A 113 38.74 -1.36 15.23
N PRO A 114 39.02 -1.26 16.54
CA PRO A 114 39.16 0.03 17.20
C PRO A 114 40.25 0.88 16.53
N GLY A 115 39.95 2.16 16.27
CA GLY A 115 40.92 3.11 15.72
C GLY A 115 41.07 3.11 14.19
N ILE A 116 40.40 2.20 13.46
CA ILE A 116 40.40 2.20 11.99
C ILE A 116 39.25 3.08 11.48
N LYS A 117 39.56 4.27 10.96
CA LYS A 117 38.60 5.11 10.25
C LYS A 117 38.49 4.62 8.80
N ARG A 118 37.30 4.20 8.39
CA ARG A 118 36.95 3.95 6.98
C ARG A 118 36.38 5.24 6.40
N GLY A 119 37.27 6.16 6.04
CA GLY A 119 36.94 7.47 5.48
C GLY A 119 38.10 8.01 4.67
#